data_AF-A0A6G8C3E0-F1
#
_entry.id   AF-A0A6G8C3E0-F1
#
_cell.length_a   1.000
_cell.length_b   1.000
_cell.length_c   1.000
_cell.angle_alpha   90.00
_cell.angle_beta   90.00
_cell.angle_gamma   90.00
#
_symmetry.space_group_name_H-M   'P 1'
#
loop_
_entity.id
_entity.type
_entity.pdbx_description
1 polymer ?
#
loop_
_entity_poly.entity_id
_entity_poly.type
_entity_poly.pdbx_seq_one_letter_code
_entity_poly.pdbx_strand_id
1 'polypeptide(L)'
;MDAVREALGARLFHFFTLSNEDSMVENSVDNQGAFGLNAEKMREYEQHHASSDMRIRILMSLPTGQVMLDHERISAREMSRDVVYSDILWPNGFGSTLGTMLRDDSGSRDFMGFMRPSDHTHYGADEKLFIEHLMPTLVRASRIRARMNALSRQASLGISALETLVQGVAVVDAQCRIHYANPAAERLMTPPSAVSVVHRRLRCADAELQTRLEQLATQACGNPGRAGAVDTSLSSTRAARLVVTVLPLKSSHLLASSWQKPLALVILTIPGAVSALDHRLVSDMLGLSPTEARLLLLLAAGKSVKDFALVEGCSWHTGRAHMKNLMRKTGCHRQVELVQLLQALQVE
;
A
#
# COMPACT_ATOMS: atom_id res chain seq x y z
N MET A 1 -16.07 11.27 21.13
CA MET A 1 -16.69 12.46 20.52
C MET A 1 -18.16 12.59 20.89
N ASP A 2 -18.90 11.48 21.03
CA ASP A 2 -20.32 11.53 21.43
C ASP A 2 -20.58 12.26 22.75
N ALA A 3 -19.77 12.05 23.79
CA ALA A 3 -19.91 12.79 25.05
C ALA A 3 -19.73 14.32 24.89
N VAL A 4 -18.82 14.75 24.01
CA VAL A 4 -18.62 16.18 23.71
C VAL A 4 -19.81 16.74 22.94
N ARG A 5 -20.32 15.99 21.97
CA ARG A 5 -21.53 16.33 21.22
C ARG A 5 -22.74 16.49 22.15
N GLU A 6 -22.95 15.56 23.07
CA GLU A 6 -24.05 15.61 24.04
C GLU A 6 -23.93 16.81 24.98
N ALA A 7 -22.74 17.05 25.52
CA ALA A 7 -22.49 18.23 26.36
C ALA A 7 -22.72 19.56 25.61
N LEU A 8 -22.43 19.59 24.31
CA LEU A 8 -22.71 20.73 23.44
C LEU A 8 -24.16 20.81 22.99
N GLY A 9 -25.04 19.86 23.32
CA GLY A 9 -26.41 19.81 22.80
C GLY A 9 -26.47 19.67 21.27
N ALA A 10 -25.39 19.20 20.65
CA ALA A 10 -25.30 19.05 19.21
C ALA A 10 -26.03 17.77 18.77
N ARG A 11 -26.69 17.80 17.61
CA ARG A 11 -27.26 16.59 17.00
C ARG A 11 -26.24 15.88 16.12
N LEU A 12 -25.50 16.66 15.34
CA LEU A 12 -24.49 16.13 14.43
C LEU A 12 -23.09 16.55 14.89
N PHE A 13 -22.18 15.59 14.83
CA PHE A 13 -20.74 15.79 14.85
C PHE A 13 -20.20 15.42 13.47
N HIS A 14 -19.34 16.27 12.90
CA HIS A 14 -18.66 16.00 11.65
C HIS A 14 -17.19 16.37 11.78
N PHE A 15 -16.34 15.41 11.45
CA PHE A 15 -14.91 15.61 11.35
C PHE A 15 -14.49 15.18 9.96
N PHE A 16 -13.73 16.00 9.24
CA PHE A 16 -13.22 15.62 7.95
C PHE A 16 -11.84 16.20 7.67
N THR A 17 -11.13 15.56 6.74
CA THR A 17 -9.81 15.96 6.28
C THR A 17 -9.93 16.46 4.85
N LEU A 18 -9.54 17.70 4.60
CA LEU A 18 -9.53 18.32 3.29
C LEU A 18 -8.10 18.34 2.73
N SER A 19 -7.90 17.82 1.53
CA SER A 19 -6.62 17.92 0.82
C SER A 19 -6.37 19.34 0.35
N ASN A 20 -5.11 19.79 0.46
CA ASN A 20 -4.71 21.10 -0.04
C ASN A 20 -4.49 21.13 -1.56
N GLU A 21 -4.26 19.97 -2.20
CA GLU A 21 -3.91 19.91 -3.63
C GLU A 21 -5.13 20.01 -4.53
N ASP A 22 -6.19 19.26 -4.21
CA ASP A 22 -7.39 19.11 -5.03
C ASP A 22 -8.66 19.61 -4.33
N SER A 23 -8.54 20.10 -3.08
CA SER A 23 -9.66 20.54 -2.25
C SER A 23 -10.74 19.47 -2.06
N MET A 24 -10.37 18.19 -2.15
CA MET A 24 -11.28 17.06 -1.93
C MET A 24 -11.24 16.58 -0.49
N VAL A 25 -12.35 16.01 -0.02
CA VAL A 25 -12.43 15.37 1.29
C VAL A 25 -11.77 13.99 1.22
N GLU A 26 -10.62 13.83 1.88
CA GLU A 26 -9.85 12.57 1.89
C GLU A 26 -10.43 11.54 2.88
N ASN A 27 -10.99 12.03 3.97
CA ASN A 27 -11.50 11.20 5.06
C ASN A 27 -12.57 11.96 5.83
N SER A 28 -13.58 11.23 6.32
CA SER A 28 -14.70 11.79 7.06
C SER A 28 -15.15 10.84 8.16
N VAL A 29 -15.52 11.42 9.30
CA VAL A 29 -16.11 10.72 10.45
C VAL A 29 -17.28 11.57 10.94
N ASP A 30 -18.47 10.97 10.93
CA ASP A 30 -19.68 11.59 11.42
C ASP A 30 -20.54 10.58 12.19
N ASN A 31 -21.58 11.07 12.86
CA ASN A 31 -22.51 10.24 13.63
C ASN A 31 -23.93 10.21 13.01
N GLN A 32 -24.08 10.54 11.73
CA GLN A 32 -25.38 10.80 11.11
C GLN A 32 -26.26 9.55 10.98
N GLY A 33 -25.64 8.38 10.77
CA GLY A 33 -26.33 7.09 10.64
C GLY A 33 -27.13 6.71 11.88
N ALA A 34 -26.72 7.22 13.05
CA ALA A 34 -27.45 7.02 14.31
C ALA A 34 -28.73 7.88 14.42
N PHE A 35 -28.89 8.92 13.58
CA PHE A 35 -30.00 9.88 13.64
C PHE A 35 -30.89 9.90 12.39
N GLY A 36 -30.76 8.90 11.52
CA GLY A 36 -31.60 8.72 10.33
C GLY A 36 -31.41 9.80 9.26
N LEU A 37 -30.29 10.54 9.30
CA LEU A 37 -29.96 11.55 8.32
C LEU A 37 -29.50 10.87 7.02
N ASN A 38 -29.88 11.43 5.86
CA ASN A 38 -29.59 10.84 4.56
C ASN A 38 -28.06 10.87 4.28
N ALA A 39 -27.40 9.71 4.37
CA ALA A 39 -25.98 9.54 4.07
C ALA A 39 -25.59 9.99 2.65
N GLU A 40 -26.54 10.04 1.71
CA GLU A 40 -26.33 10.58 0.36
C GLU A 40 -26.07 12.08 0.38
N LYS A 41 -26.78 12.85 1.21
CA LYS A 41 -26.60 14.31 1.29
C LYS A 41 -25.26 14.72 1.91
N MET A 42 -24.71 13.93 2.84
CA MET A 42 -23.36 14.19 3.36
C MET A 42 -22.30 13.93 2.29
N ARG A 43 -22.45 12.84 1.52
CA ARG A 43 -21.58 12.58 0.38
C ARG A 43 -21.69 13.69 -0.66
N GLU A 44 -22.89 14.16 -0.95
CA GLU A 44 -23.12 15.31 -1.84
C GLU A 44 -22.39 16.57 -1.33
N TYR A 45 -22.54 16.88 -0.04
CA TYR A 45 -21.81 17.98 0.60
C TYR A 45 -20.28 17.82 0.49
N GLU A 46 -19.75 16.65 0.84
CA GLU A 46 -18.31 16.38 0.83
C GLU A 46 -17.71 16.45 -0.59
N GLN A 47 -18.46 16.03 -1.60
CA GLN A 47 -18.01 15.99 -3.00
C GLN A 47 -18.15 17.35 -3.70
N HIS A 48 -19.20 18.12 -3.40
CA HIS A 48 -19.57 19.29 -4.22
C HIS A 48 -19.52 20.62 -3.47
N HIS A 49 -19.60 20.62 -2.14
CA HIS A 49 -19.82 21.85 -1.36
C HIS A 49 -18.76 22.14 -0.31
N ALA A 50 -18.08 21.15 0.26
CA ALA A 50 -17.14 21.33 1.37
C ALA A 50 -16.01 22.33 1.05
N SER A 51 -15.51 22.35 -0.20
CA SER A 51 -14.47 23.26 -0.66
C SER A 51 -14.95 24.70 -0.88
N SER A 52 -16.24 24.90 -1.12
CA SER A 52 -16.86 26.22 -1.34
C SER A 52 -17.62 26.75 -0.11
N ASP A 53 -17.77 25.94 0.93
CA ASP A 53 -18.44 26.28 2.18
C ASP A 53 -17.77 27.50 2.85
N MET A 54 -18.57 28.54 3.09
CA MET A 54 -18.07 29.76 3.71
C MET A 54 -17.53 29.54 5.13
N ARG A 55 -18.10 28.60 5.89
CA ARG A 55 -17.65 28.24 7.23
C ARG A 55 -16.22 27.70 7.17
N ILE A 56 -15.92 26.89 6.15
CA ILE A 56 -14.58 26.34 5.93
C ILE A 56 -13.59 27.44 5.57
N ARG A 57 -13.97 28.39 4.71
CA ARG A 57 -13.12 29.57 4.41
C ARG A 57 -12.85 30.42 5.65
N ILE A 58 -13.86 30.65 6.50
CA ILE A 58 -13.68 31.38 7.76
C ILE A 58 -12.73 30.61 8.66
N LEU A 59 -12.94 29.30 8.87
CA LEU A 59 -12.08 28.46 9.69
C LEU A 59 -10.62 28.46 9.23
N MET A 60 -10.36 28.47 7.92
CA MET A 60 -9.01 28.57 7.35
C MET A 60 -8.33 29.92 7.64
N SER A 61 -9.09 30.98 7.93
CA SER A 61 -8.55 32.29 8.30
C SER A 61 -8.22 32.41 9.80
N LEU A 62 -8.68 31.45 10.61
CA LEU A 62 -8.48 31.44 12.06
C LEU A 62 -7.26 30.56 12.41
N PRO A 63 -6.54 30.86 13.51
CA PRO A 63 -5.50 29.97 14.03
C PRO A 63 -6.04 28.58 14.35
N THR A 64 -5.19 27.57 14.22
CA THR A 64 -5.52 26.19 14.61
C THR A 64 -6.00 26.11 16.06
N GLY A 65 -7.14 25.45 16.27
CA GLY A 65 -7.80 25.33 17.57
C GLY A 65 -8.63 26.55 17.96
N GLN A 66 -8.75 27.58 17.12
CA GLN A 66 -9.70 28.64 17.43
C GLN A 66 -11.13 28.21 17.06
N VAL A 67 -12.04 28.40 18.01
CA VAL A 67 -13.45 28.05 17.87
C VAL A 67 -14.21 29.17 17.15
N MET A 68 -14.97 28.77 16.14
CA MET A 68 -15.90 29.61 15.41
C MET A 68 -17.33 29.26 15.83
N LEU A 69 -18.12 30.26 16.17
CA LEU A 69 -19.57 30.18 16.19
C LEU A 69 -20.08 30.85 14.92
N ASP A 70 -20.89 30.14 14.13
CA ASP A 70 -21.29 30.63 12.81
C ASP A 70 -22.03 31.97 12.83
N HIS A 71 -22.99 32.13 13.74
CA HIS A 71 -23.78 33.36 13.90
C HIS A 71 -22.95 34.59 14.37
N GLU A 72 -21.76 34.40 14.95
CA GLU A 72 -20.84 35.49 15.29
C GLU A 72 -20.05 36.00 14.08
N ARG A 73 -19.96 35.18 13.01
CA ARG A 73 -19.06 35.42 11.86
C ARG A 73 -19.80 35.60 10.54
N ILE A 74 -21.02 35.10 10.45
CA ILE A 74 -21.85 35.12 9.25
C ILE A 74 -23.19 35.75 9.62
N SER A 75 -23.57 36.81 8.91
CA SER A 75 -24.87 37.45 9.15
C SER A 75 -26.03 36.57 8.67
N ALA A 76 -27.21 36.73 9.26
CA ALA A 76 -28.41 35.99 8.84
C ALA A 76 -28.73 36.18 7.34
N ARG A 77 -28.41 37.34 6.76
CA ARG A 77 -28.57 37.64 5.33
C ARG A 77 -27.59 36.86 4.45
N GLU A 78 -26.36 36.66 4.92
CA GLU A 78 -25.35 35.87 4.21
C GLU A 78 -25.71 34.39 4.29
N MET A 79 -26.10 33.89 5.47
CA MET A 79 -26.59 32.52 5.63
C MET A 79 -27.79 32.24 4.71
N SER A 80 -28.76 33.16 4.60
CA SER A 80 -29.95 32.94 3.77
C SER A 80 -29.68 32.90 2.26
N ARG A 81 -28.48 33.30 1.81
CA ARG A 81 -28.09 33.32 0.40
C ARG A 81 -27.09 32.23 0.05
N ASP A 82 -26.66 31.46 1.04
CA ASP A 82 -25.64 30.43 0.88
C ASP A 82 -26.29 29.05 0.74
N VAL A 83 -25.86 28.33 -0.29
CA VAL A 83 -26.41 27.01 -0.66
C VAL A 83 -26.25 26.00 0.47
N VAL A 84 -25.13 26.05 1.22
CA VAL A 84 -24.92 25.11 2.32
C VAL A 84 -25.96 25.35 3.40
N TYR A 85 -26.29 26.59 3.72
CA TYR A 85 -27.34 26.89 4.69
C TYR A 85 -28.76 26.62 4.15
N SER A 86 -29.10 27.15 2.98
CA SER A 86 -30.46 27.13 2.44
C SER A 86 -30.91 25.75 1.96
N ASP A 87 -30.00 24.98 1.35
CA ASP A 87 -30.36 23.75 0.64
C ASP A 87 -29.91 22.50 1.40
N ILE A 88 -28.90 22.63 2.27
CA ILE A 88 -28.31 21.51 3.02
C ILE A 88 -28.65 21.60 4.52
N LEU A 89 -28.25 22.63 5.25
CA LEU A 89 -28.37 22.62 6.72
C LEU A 89 -29.82 22.78 7.20
N TRP A 90 -30.50 23.87 6.82
CA TRP A 90 -31.84 24.16 7.32
C TRP A 90 -32.89 23.11 6.91
N PRO A 91 -32.94 22.64 5.65
CA PRO A 91 -33.91 21.60 5.25
C PRO A 91 -33.67 20.25 5.96
N ASN A 92 -32.46 20.00 6.45
CA ASN A 92 -32.14 18.81 7.26
C ASN A 92 -32.24 19.10 8.78
N GLY A 93 -32.78 20.25 9.17
CA GLY A 93 -33.10 20.60 10.54
C GLY A 93 -31.93 21.07 11.39
N PHE A 94 -30.84 21.55 10.79
CA PHE A 94 -29.69 22.12 11.50
C PHE A 94 -29.69 23.65 11.45
N GLY A 95 -29.59 24.31 12.61
CA GLY A 95 -29.72 25.77 12.71
C GLY A 95 -28.46 26.51 13.14
N SER A 96 -27.55 25.89 13.89
CA SER A 96 -26.32 26.55 14.34
C SER A 96 -25.13 25.61 14.33
N THR A 97 -23.98 26.14 13.90
CA THR A 97 -22.72 25.41 13.77
C THR A 97 -21.66 26.02 14.69
N LEU A 98 -21.02 25.15 15.47
CA LEU A 98 -19.72 25.40 16.08
C LEU A 98 -18.67 24.66 15.27
N GLY A 99 -17.59 25.34 14.87
CA GLY A 99 -16.53 24.77 14.05
C GLY A 99 -15.13 25.11 14.55
N THR A 100 -14.15 24.27 14.20
CA THR A 100 -12.72 24.54 14.44
C THR A 100 -11.88 23.85 13.37
N MET A 101 -10.75 24.46 13.03
CA MET A 101 -9.67 23.79 12.31
C MET A 101 -8.69 23.21 13.34
N LEU A 102 -8.45 21.90 13.32
CA LEU A 102 -7.60 21.20 14.29
C LEU A 102 -6.17 20.99 13.82
N ARG A 103 -5.95 21.01 12.51
CA ARG A 103 -4.65 20.84 11.88
C ARG A 103 -4.64 21.58 10.56
N ASP A 104 -3.52 22.24 10.29
CA ASP A 104 -3.15 22.80 8.99
C ASP A 104 -1.68 22.44 8.76
N ASP A 105 -1.41 21.60 7.79
CA ASP A 105 -0.06 21.29 7.32
C ASP A 105 0.01 21.36 5.80
N SER A 106 1.19 21.10 5.22
CA SER A 106 1.41 21.26 3.79
C SER A 106 0.52 20.37 2.92
N GLY A 107 0.07 19.22 3.43
CA GLY A 107 -0.68 18.24 2.65
C GLY A 107 -2.19 18.34 2.84
N SER A 108 -2.66 18.49 4.08
CA SER A 108 -4.10 18.52 4.35
C SER A 108 -4.48 19.23 5.65
N ARG A 109 -5.77 19.55 5.76
CA ARG A 109 -6.37 20.26 6.89
C ARG A 109 -7.44 19.40 7.56
N ASP A 110 -7.47 19.41 8.88
CA ASP A 110 -8.51 18.73 9.66
C ASP A 110 -9.53 19.75 10.17
N PHE A 111 -10.81 19.53 9.84
CA PHE A 111 -11.92 20.33 10.34
C PHE A 111 -12.81 19.50 11.27
N MET A 112 -13.37 20.18 12.25
CA MET A 112 -14.32 19.60 13.19
C MET A 112 -15.49 20.56 13.39
N GLY A 113 -16.71 20.02 13.26
CA GLY A 113 -17.95 20.75 13.39
C GLY A 113 -18.97 20.04 14.28
N PHE A 114 -19.75 20.82 15.01
CA PHE A 114 -20.89 20.38 15.80
C PHE A 114 -22.11 21.21 15.41
N MET A 115 -23.18 20.54 14.95
CA MET A 115 -24.38 21.21 14.47
C MET A 115 -25.56 20.94 15.41
N ARG A 116 -26.19 22.03 15.85
CA ARG A 116 -27.41 22.04 16.66
C ARG A 116 -28.65 22.02 15.79
N PRO A 117 -29.74 21.39 16.24
CA PRO A 117 -31.04 21.49 15.60
C PRO A 117 -31.54 22.93 15.46
N SER A 118 -32.40 23.20 14.48
CA SER A 118 -32.95 24.55 14.23
C SER A 118 -33.91 25.06 15.29
N ASP A 119 -34.44 24.19 16.15
CA ASP A 119 -35.31 24.55 17.28
C ASP A 119 -34.51 24.89 18.56
N HIS A 120 -33.18 24.79 18.53
CA HIS A 120 -32.30 25.14 19.64
C HIS A 120 -31.73 26.56 19.49
N THR A 121 -31.40 27.18 20.63
CA THR A 121 -30.65 28.44 20.63
C THR A 121 -29.25 28.26 20.05
N HIS A 122 -28.74 29.34 19.45
CA HIS A 122 -27.35 29.41 19.02
C HIS A 122 -26.40 29.06 20.17
N TYR A 123 -25.22 28.53 19.83
CA TYR A 123 -24.15 28.32 20.81
C TYR A 123 -23.80 29.63 21.51
N GLY A 124 -23.61 29.58 22.83
CA GLY A 124 -23.27 30.72 23.65
C GLY A 124 -21.83 30.68 24.17
N ALA A 125 -21.55 31.59 25.10
CA ALA A 125 -20.24 31.69 25.75
C ALA A 125 -19.88 30.42 26.54
N ASP A 126 -20.84 29.79 27.20
CA ASP A 126 -20.60 28.61 28.04
C ASP A 126 -20.15 27.40 27.21
N GLU A 127 -20.80 27.14 26.07
CA GLU A 127 -20.39 26.06 25.18
C GLU A 127 -19.05 26.32 24.50
N LYS A 128 -18.81 27.59 24.12
CA LYS A 128 -17.53 28.02 23.56
C LYS A 128 -16.39 27.80 24.55
N LEU A 129 -16.57 28.26 25.80
CA LEU A 129 -15.61 28.02 26.86
C LEU A 129 -15.40 26.52 27.08
N PHE A 130 -16.46 25.72 27.17
CA PHE A 130 -16.35 24.27 27.35
C PHE A 130 -15.47 23.61 26.29
N ILE A 131 -15.70 23.87 25.00
CA ILE A 131 -14.92 23.25 23.93
C ILE A 131 -13.48 23.82 23.85
N GLU A 132 -13.28 25.10 24.17
CA GLU A 132 -11.96 25.73 24.23
C GLU A 132 -11.06 25.06 25.28
N HIS A 133 -11.62 24.63 26.42
CA HIS A 133 -10.87 23.85 27.43
C HIS A 133 -10.40 22.48 26.90
N LEU A 134 -11.16 21.85 26.00
CA LEU A 134 -10.80 20.55 25.40
C LEU A 134 -9.85 20.69 24.21
N MET A 135 -9.76 21.89 23.65
CA MET A 135 -9.12 22.13 22.35
C MET A 135 -7.64 21.76 22.27
N PRO A 136 -6.79 22.05 23.28
CA PRO A 136 -5.38 21.64 23.25
C PRO A 136 -5.22 20.12 23.06
N THR A 137 -6.10 19.34 23.69
CA THR A 137 -6.10 17.87 23.59
C THR A 137 -6.59 17.42 22.21
N LEU A 138 -7.63 18.05 21.67
CA LEU A 138 -8.19 17.72 20.35
C LEU A 138 -7.19 18.02 19.22
N VAL A 139 -6.53 19.17 19.25
CA VAL A 139 -5.46 19.54 18.29
C VAL A 139 -4.31 18.53 18.37
N ARG A 140 -3.87 18.17 19.59
CA ARG A 140 -2.82 17.16 19.77
C ARG A 140 -3.23 15.80 19.23
N ALA A 141 -4.45 15.36 19.51
CA ALA A 141 -4.98 14.08 19.04
C ALA A 141 -5.05 14.03 17.50
N SER A 142 -5.51 15.11 16.85
CA SER A 142 -5.53 15.23 15.39
C SER A 142 -4.12 15.09 14.79
N ARG A 143 -3.12 15.78 15.35
CA ARG A 143 -1.72 15.67 14.89
C ARG A 143 -1.15 14.26 15.04
N ILE A 144 -1.42 13.59 16.17
CA ILE A 144 -0.98 12.20 16.40
C ILE A 144 -1.64 11.27 15.37
N ARG A 145 -2.95 11.39 15.17
CA ARG A 145 -3.71 10.61 14.17
C ARG A 145 -3.13 10.78 12.77
N ALA A 146 -2.89 12.03 12.35
CA ALA A 146 -2.31 12.32 11.04
C ALA A 146 -0.92 11.71 10.86
N ARG A 147 -0.05 11.82 11.87
CA ARG A 147 1.30 11.23 11.83
C ARG A 147 1.26 9.70 11.78
N MET A 148 0.39 9.07 12.56
CA MET A 148 0.19 7.62 12.52
C MET A 148 -0.32 7.15 11.16
N ASN A 149 -1.27 7.87 10.56
CA ASN A 149 -1.78 7.56 9.23
C ASN A 149 -0.69 7.68 8.16
N ALA A 150 0.14 8.73 8.21
CA ALA A 150 1.24 8.90 7.26
C ALA A 150 2.26 7.76 7.36
N LEU A 151 2.66 7.39 8.58
CA LEU A 151 3.56 6.25 8.81
C LEU A 151 2.94 4.92 8.35
N SER A 152 1.65 4.72 8.63
CA SER A 152 0.92 3.53 8.19
C SER A 152 0.87 3.42 6.67
N ARG A 153 0.56 4.52 5.95
CA ARG A 153 0.58 4.54 4.48
C ARG A 153 1.95 4.19 3.90
N GLN A 154 3.02 4.77 4.45
CA GLN A 154 4.39 4.44 4.02
C GLN A 154 4.73 2.97 4.24
N ALA A 155 4.33 2.41 5.39
CA ALA A 155 4.52 0.99 5.68
C ALA A 155 3.70 0.11 4.73
N SER A 156 2.44 0.45 4.47
CA SER A 156 1.57 -0.28 3.53
C SER A 156 2.14 -0.31 2.11
N LEU A 157 2.66 0.82 1.59
CA LEU A 157 3.29 0.84 0.27
C LEU A 157 4.48 -0.14 0.18
N GLY A 158 5.33 -0.16 1.21
CA GLY A 158 6.46 -1.10 1.26
C GLY A 158 6.03 -2.57 1.37
N ILE A 159 5.00 -2.86 2.16
CA ILE A 159 4.44 -4.22 2.30
C ILE A 159 3.80 -4.66 0.99
N SER A 160 2.96 -3.83 0.36
CA SER A 160 2.31 -4.14 -0.92
C SER A 160 3.33 -4.38 -2.03
N ALA A 161 4.45 -3.63 -2.07
CA ALA A 161 5.53 -3.89 -3.00
C ALA A 161 6.16 -5.29 -2.76
N LEU A 162 6.42 -5.66 -1.50
CA LEU A 162 6.92 -6.99 -1.13
C LEU A 162 5.94 -8.12 -1.46
N GLU A 163 4.63 -7.88 -1.37
CA GLU A 163 3.59 -8.84 -1.74
C GLU A 163 3.57 -9.13 -3.25
N THR A 164 3.87 -8.13 -4.08
CA THR A 164 3.93 -8.28 -5.55
C THR A 164 5.26 -8.81 -6.08
N LEU A 165 6.33 -8.79 -5.27
CA LEU A 165 7.66 -9.23 -5.69
C LEU A 165 7.68 -10.73 -6.04
N VAL A 166 8.28 -11.04 -7.19
CA VAL A 166 8.45 -12.44 -7.67
C VAL A 166 9.47 -13.18 -6.81
N GLN A 167 10.51 -12.49 -6.36
CA GLN A 167 11.55 -13.04 -5.51
C GLN A 167 11.01 -13.29 -4.11
N GLY A 168 11.37 -14.44 -3.53
CA GLY A 168 11.06 -14.71 -2.14
C GLY A 168 11.94 -13.85 -1.24
N VAL A 169 11.33 -13.06 -0.36
CA VAL A 169 12.04 -12.25 0.63
C VAL A 169 11.63 -12.70 2.03
N ALA A 170 12.62 -12.98 2.87
CA ALA A 170 12.41 -13.28 4.28
C ALA A 170 13.38 -12.49 5.16
N VAL A 171 12.96 -12.12 6.37
CA VAL A 171 13.82 -11.51 7.38
C VAL A 171 14.03 -12.53 8.49
N VAL A 172 15.29 -12.82 8.81
CA VAL A 172 15.67 -13.82 9.81
C VAL A 172 16.64 -13.26 10.85
N ASP A 173 16.69 -13.89 12.03
CA ASP A 173 17.76 -13.66 13.00
C ASP A 173 18.98 -14.58 12.78
N ALA A 174 20.02 -14.42 13.60
CA ALA A 174 21.25 -15.22 13.54
C ALA A 174 21.02 -16.73 13.74
N GLN A 175 19.87 -17.14 14.27
CA GLN A 175 19.47 -18.55 14.43
C GLN A 175 18.51 -19.01 13.32
N CYS A 176 18.44 -18.28 12.21
CA CYS A 176 17.55 -18.49 11.08
C CYS A 176 16.06 -18.49 11.46
N ARG A 177 15.66 -17.86 12.58
CA ARG A 177 14.23 -17.69 12.91
C ARG A 177 13.63 -16.62 12.03
N ILE A 178 12.52 -16.96 11.39
CA ILE A 178 11.80 -16.10 10.45
C ILE A 178 10.93 -15.11 11.24
N HIS A 179 11.25 -13.83 11.06
CA HIS A 179 10.50 -12.68 11.59
C HIS A 179 9.47 -12.16 10.59
N TYR A 180 9.76 -12.28 9.29
CA TYR A 180 8.88 -11.90 8.19
C TYR A 180 9.19 -12.76 6.96
N ALA A 181 8.18 -13.06 6.15
CA ALA A 181 8.32 -13.66 4.82
C ALA A 181 7.23 -13.09 3.91
N ASN A 182 7.57 -12.78 2.66
CA ASN A 182 6.57 -12.38 1.66
C ASN A 182 5.87 -13.63 1.06
N PRO A 183 4.74 -13.47 0.36
CA PRO A 183 4.01 -14.58 -0.25
C PRO A 183 4.84 -15.42 -1.24
N ALA A 184 5.83 -14.82 -1.92
CA ALA A 184 6.74 -15.56 -2.78
C ALA A 184 7.67 -16.47 -1.98
N ALA A 185 8.23 -16.00 -0.86
CA ALA A 185 9.06 -16.81 0.02
C ALA A 185 8.26 -17.95 0.65
N GLU A 186 7.05 -17.69 1.11
CA GLU A 186 6.16 -18.72 1.68
C GLU A 186 5.88 -19.84 0.68
N ARG A 187 5.60 -19.50 -0.59
CA ARG A 187 5.46 -20.48 -1.67
C ARG A 187 6.75 -21.26 -1.90
N LEU A 188 7.90 -20.59 -1.96
CA LEU A 188 9.20 -21.24 -2.17
C LEU A 188 9.63 -22.11 -0.98
N MET A 189 9.10 -21.89 0.22
CA MET A 189 9.36 -22.71 1.41
C MET A 189 8.33 -23.85 1.58
N THR A 190 7.31 -23.92 0.74
CA THR A 190 6.30 -24.97 0.77
C THR A 190 6.80 -26.22 0.03
N PRO A 191 6.74 -27.42 0.64
CA PRO A 191 7.18 -28.65 -0.03
C PRO A 191 6.38 -28.98 -1.31
N PRO A 192 7.00 -29.59 -2.34
CA PRO A 192 8.40 -30.01 -2.40
C PRO A 192 9.35 -28.83 -2.67
N SER A 193 10.31 -28.59 -1.77
CA SER A 193 11.31 -27.52 -1.89
C SER A 193 12.62 -27.89 -1.20
N ALA A 194 13.72 -27.26 -1.62
CA ALA A 194 15.05 -27.38 -1.01
C ALA A 194 15.13 -26.68 0.36
N VAL A 195 14.22 -25.74 0.60
CA VAL A 195 14.08 -25.03 1.87
C VAL A 195 12.68 -25.20 2.43
N SER A 196 12.56 -25.24 3.76
CA SER A 196 11.30 -25.39 4.46
C SER A 196 11.31 -24.60 5.77
N VAL A 197 10.13 -24.48 6.39
CA VAL A 197 10.00 -23.86 7.72
C VAL A 197 9.72 -24.94 8.75
N VAL A 198 10.60 -25.05 9.76
CA VAL A 198 10.42 -25.96 10.91
C VAL A 198 10.54 -25.15 12.19
N HIS A 199 9.50 -25.15 13.03
CA HIS A 199 9.44 -24.33 14.26
C HIS A 199 9.82 -22.85 14.03
N ARG A 200 9.27 -22.25 12.97
CA ARG A 200 9.57 -20.87 12.52
C ARG A 200 11.03 -20.62 12.13
N ARG A 201 11.82 -21.66 11.87
CA ARG A 201 13.19 -21.55 11.37
C ARG A 201 13.29 -21.97 9.92
N LEU A 202 14.06 -21.22 9.15
CA LEU A 202 14.42 -21.61 7.79
C LEU A 202 15.37 -22.82 7.86
N ARG A 203 15.00 -23.90 7.18
CA ARG A 203 15.75 -25.15 7.11
C ARG A 203 16.03 -25.56 5.67
N CYS A 204 17.23 -26.03 5.39
CA CYS A 204 17.61 -26.69 4.14
C CYS A 204 17.42 -28.20 4.27
N ALA A 205 17.09 -28.87 3.17
CA ALA A 205 17.00 -30.33 3.12
C ALA A 205 18.38 -31.03 3.28
N ASP A 206 19.45 -30.35 2.88
CA ASP A 206 20.84 -30.81 2.96
C ASP A 206 21.55 -30.24 4.19
N ALA A 207 22.27 -31.09 4.93
CA ALA A 207 22.92 -30.71 6.19
C ALA A 207 24.14 -29.78 6.01
N GLU A 208 24.88 -29.92 4.91
CA GLU A 208 26.00 -29.04 4.59
C GLU A 208 25.47 -27.64 4.23
N LEU A 209 24.42 -27.58 3.42
CA LEU A 209 23.72 -26.35 3.07
C LEU A 209 23.07 -25.69 4.30
N GLN A 210 22.50 -26.47 5.22
CA GLN A 210 21.98 -25.95 6.48
C GLN A 210 23.09 -25.25 7.29
N THR A 211 24.25 -25.90 7.42
CA THR A 211 25.40 -25.36 8.16
C THR A 211 25.89 -24.05 7.52
N ARG A 212 26.00 -24.02 6.19
CA ARG A 212 26.38 -22.81 5.44
C ARG A 212 25.37 -21.67 5.63
N LEU A 213 24.06 -21.97 5.58
CA LEU A 213 23.00 -20.97 5.79
C LEU A 213 23.09 -20.35 7.20
N GLU A 214 23.27 -21.16 8.23
CA GLU A 214 23.40 -20.70 9.62
C GLU A 214 24.65 -19.81 9.80
N GLN A 215 25.77 -20.17 9.15
CA GLN A 215 26.98 -19.35 9.13
C GLN A 215 26.72 -17.99 8.45
N LEU A 216 26.07 -17.99 7.29
CA LEU A 216 25.72 -16.77 6.55
C LEU A 216 24.79 -15.86 7.37
N ALA A 217 23.76 -16.41 8.01
CA ALA A 217 22.85 -15.66 8.87
C ALA A 217 23.58 -15.05 10.07
N THR A 218 24.49 -15.80 10.70
CA THR A 218 25.32 -15.32 11.81
C THR A 218 26.23 -14.18 11.37
N GLN A 219 26.90 -14.32 10.22
CA GLN A 219 27.78 -13.29 9.67
C GLN A 219 27.02 -12.02 9.27
N ALA A 220 25.84 -12.16 8.68
CA ALA A 220 24.98 -11.03 8.30
C ALA A 220 24.45 -10.26 9.52
N CYS A 221 24.15 -10.96 10.62
CA CYS A 221 23.73 -10.35 11.88
C CYS A 221 24.91 -9.83 12.75
N GLY A 222 26.16 -9.97 12.30
CA GLY A 222 27.34 -9.47 13.01
C GLY A 222 27.46 -7.94 12.98
N ASN A 223 28.48 -7.40 13.66
CA ASN A 223 28.86 -5.99 13.57
C ASN A 223 30.38 -5.86 13.31
N PRO A 224 30.82 -5.50 12.09
CA PRO A 224 29.99 -5.22 10.91
C PRO A 224 29.37 -6.50 10.32
N GLY A 225 28.13 -6.42 9.84
CA GLY A 225 27.46 -7.51 9.14
C GLY A 225 28.06 -7.75 7.77
N ARG A 226 28.18 -9.01 7.34
CA ARG A 226 28.73 -9.41 6.03
C ARG A 226 27.69 -10.13 5.18
N ALA A 227 27.64 -9.81 3.90
CA ALA A 227 26.79 -10.49 2.92
C ALA A 227 27.44 -11.80 2.43
N GLY A 228 26.62 -12.76 2.00
CA GLY A 228 27.06 -13.95 1.28
C GLY A 228 25.89 -14.69 0.64
N ALA A 229 26.17 -15.73 -0.15
CA ALA A 229 25.15 -16.49 -0.87
C ALA A 229 25.48 -17.98 -0.89
N VAL A 230 24.45 -18.82 -0.99
CA VAL A 230 24.57 -20.27 -1.17
C VAL A 230 23.58 -20.75 -2.23
N ASP A 231 24.03 -21.62 -3.14
CA ASP A 231 23.21 -22.25 -4.19
C ASP A 231 22.77 -23.65 -3.72
N THR A 232 21.48 -23.97 -3.83
CA THR A 232 20.91 -25.27 -3.47
C THR A 232 20.04 -25.85 -4.59
N SER A 233 20.07 -27.16 -4.78
CA SER A 233 19.27 -27.85 -5.81
C SER A 233 17.92 -28.30 -5.25
N LEU A 234 16.82 -28.08 -5.99
CA LEU A 234 15.45 -28.49 -5.60
C LEU A 234 15.20 -30.01 -5.71
N SER A 235 16.12 -30.76 -6.33
CA SER A 235 16.02 -32.22 -6.48
C SER A 235 17.39 -32.84 -6.77
N SER A 236 17.53 -34.14 -6.47
CA SER A 236 18.61 -35.00 -7.01
C SER A 236 18.62 -35.04 -8.55
N THR A 237 17.53 -34.59 -9.21
CA THR A 237 17.37 -34.54 -10.67
C THR A 237 17.60 -33.16 -11.32
N ARG A 238 18.23 -32.18 -10.65
CA ARG A 238 18.72 -30.89 -11.24
C ARG A 238 17.67 -29.95 -11.89
N ALA A 239 16.36 -30.23 -11.84
CA ALA A 239 15.39 -29.53 -12.67
C ALA A 239 15.13 -28.05 -12.29
N ALA A 240 15.42 -27.63 -11.06
CA ALA A 240 15.42 -26.21 -10.69
C ALA A 240 16.44 -25.96 -9.56
N ARG A 241 17.24 -24.90 -9.69
CA ARG A 241 18.15 -24.44 -8.63
C ARG A 241 17.48 -23.34 -7.84
N LEU A 242 17.69 -23.29 -6.54
CA LEU A 242 17.26 -22.23 -5.66
C LEU A 242 18.52 -21.57 -5.09
N VAL A 243 18.72 -20.30 -5.41
CA VAL A 243 19.78 -19.48 -4.85
C VAL A 243 19.24 -18.78 -3.61
N VAL A 244 19.98 -18.92 -2.50
CA VAL A 244 19.69 -18.29 -1.21
C VAL A 244 20.76 -17.26 -0.94
N THR A 245 20.41 -15.98 -1.07
CA THR A 245 21.31 -14.85 -0.78
C THR A 245 20.98 -14.29 0.60
N VAL A 246 22.00 -14.06 1.42
CA VAL A 246 21.85 -13.54 2.79
C VAL A 246 22.59 -12.20 2.89
N LEU A 247 21.84 -11.13 3.12
CA LEU A 247 22.36 -9.77 3.20
C LEU A 247 22.22 -9.22 4.63
N PRO A 248 23.17 -8.42 5.12
CA PRO A 248 23.06 -7.78 6.43
C PRO A 248 21.96 -6.71 6.41
N LEU A 249 21.05 -6.76 7.39
CA LEU A 249 20.03 -5.75 7.60
C LEU A 249 20.40 -4.94 8.85
N LYS A 250 20.83 -3.70 8.64
CA LYS A 250 21.23 -2.79 9.74
C LYS A 250 20.05 -2.57 10.69
N SER A 251 20.31 -2.51 12.00
CA SER A 251 19.29 -2.23 13.02
C SER A 251 18.59 -0.88 12.85
N SER A 252 19.24 0.07 12.17
CA SER A 252 18.67 1.37 11.80
C SER A 252 17.68 1.30 10.63
N HIS A 253 17.58 0.17 9.93
CA HIS A 253 16.65 -0.02 8.82
C HIS A 253 15.23 -0.25 9.36
N LEU A 254 14.21 0.32 8.71
CA LEU A 254 12.80 0.26 9.17
C LEU A 254 12.28 -1.17 9.39
N LEU A 255 12.71 -2.12 8.56
CA LEU A 255 12.37 -3.55 8.68
C LEU A 255 13.01 -4.24 9.91
N ALA A 256 14.08 -3.67 10.48
CA ALA A 256 14.78 -4.20 11.65
C ALA A 256 14.58 -3.35 12.92
N SER A 257 14.16 -2.10 12.78
CA SER A 257 14.06 -1.14 13.89
C SER A 257 13.09 -1.60 14.99
N SER A 258 12.01 -2.31 14.62
CA SER A 258 11.06 -2.88 15.58
C SER A 258 11.66 -3.95 16.48
N TRP A 259 12.78 -4.56 16.07
CA TRP A 259 13.43 -5.66 16.78
C TRP A 259 14.67 -5.22 17.55
N GLN A 260 15.16 -3.99 17.33
CA GLN A 260 16.33 -3.38 18.00
C GLN A 260 17.59 -4.26 18.02
N LYS A 261 17.71 -5.21 17.08
CA LYS A 261 18.84 -6.13 16.93
C LYS A 261 19.20 -6.27 15.45
N PRO A 262 20.46 -6.59 15.10
CA PRO A 262 20.83 -6.92 13.73
C PRO A 262 20.03 -8.12 13.23
N LEU A 263 19.58 -8.05 11.97
CA LEU A 263 18.86 -9.11 11.29
C LEU A 263 19.54 -9.40 9.95
N ALA A 264 19.14 -10.49 9.31
CA ALA A 264 19.55 -10.83 7.96
C ALA A 264 18.35 -10.83 7.02
N LEU A 265 18.54 -10.29 5.82
CA LEU A 265 17.61 -10.36 4.72
C LEU A 265 17.98 -11.56 3.85
N VAL A 266 17.06 -12.52 3.73
CA VAL A 266 17.20 -13.72 2.90
C VAL A 266 16.40 -13.53 1.62
N ILE A 267 17.06 -13.65 0.48
CA ILE A 267 16.46 -13.59 -0.85
C ILE A 267 16.51 -15.00 -1.45
N LEU A 268 15.36 -15.51 -1.85
CA LEU A 268 15.14 -16.81 -2.45
C LEU A 268 14.81 -16.60 -3.93
N THR A 269 15.66 -17.11 -4.82
CA THR A 269 15.52 -16.92 -6.27
C THR A 269 15.70 -18.25 -6.99
N ILE A 270 14.82 -18.57 -7.94
CA ILE A 270 15.02 -19.69 -8.86
C ILE A 270 15.60 -19.11 -10.16
N PRO A 271 16.88 -19.34 -10.48
CA PRO A 271 17.47 -18.81 -11.71
C PRO A 271 16.73 -19.34 -12.94
N GLY A 272 16.31 -18.43 -13.84
CA GLY A 272 15.59 -18.77 -15.06
C GLY A 272 14.12 -19.14 -14.87
N ALA A 273 13.55 -19.01 -13.66
CA ALA A 273 12.11 -19.08 -13.49
C ALA A 273 11.47 -17.82 -14.10
N VAL A 274 10.93 -17.97 -15.30
CA VAL A 274 10.16 -16.91 -15.95
C VAL A 274 8.88 -16.70 -15.15
N SER A 275 8.66 -15.49 -14.60
CA SER A 275 7.41 -15.19 -13.92
C SER A 275 6.27 -15.22 -14.94
N ALA A 276 5.09 -15.66 -14.51
CA ALA A 276 3.88 -15.56 -15.34
C ALA A 276 3.53 -14.09 -15.68
N LEU A 277 3.98 -13.14 -14.84
CA LEU A 277 3.89 -11.69 -15.12
C LEU A 277 4.82 -11.28 -16.27
N ASP A 278 6.03 -11.84 -16.34
CA ASP A 278 6.98 -11.59 -17.44
C ASP A 278 6.44 -12.14 -18.77
N HIS A 279 5.69 -13.24 -18.76
CA HIS A 279 5.13 -13.83 -19.99
C HIS A 279 4.20 -12.88 -20.74
N ARG A 280 3.29 -12.21 -20.03
CA ARG A 280 2.37 -11.24 -20.64
C ARG A 280 3.11 -9.97 -21.04
N LEU A 281 3.94 -9.45 -20.15
CA LEU A 281 4.68 -8.21 -20.39
C LEU A 281 5.63 -8.33 -21.58
N VAL A 282 6.41 -9.41 -21.68
CA VAL A 282 7.30 -9.69 -22.82
C VAL A 282 6.51 -9.89 -24.11
N SER A 283 5.35 -10.57 -24.03
CA SER A 283 4.49 -10.75 -25.21
C SER A 283 3.93 -9.42 -25.72
N ASP A 284 3.50 -8.55 -24.81
CA ASP A 284 2.97 -7.23 -25.14
C ASP A 284 4.06 -6.30 -25.68
N MET A 285 5.25 -6.28 -25.06
CA MET A 285 6.40 -5.49 -25.53
C MET A 285 6.90 -5.92 -26.91
N LEU A 286 6.93 -7.23 -27.19
CA LEU A 286 7.42 -7.78 -28.45
C LEU A 286 6.31 -8.01 -29.50
N GLY A 287 5.05 -7.67 -29.18
CA GLY A 287 3.90 -7.87 -30.06
C GLY A 287 3.66 -9.33 -30.45
N LEU A 288 3.99 -10.28 -29.56
CA LEU A 288 3.91 -11.72 -29.82
C LEU A 288 2.48 -12.23 -29.61
N SER A 289 2.08 -13.18 -30.46
CA SER A 289 0.88 -13.98 -30.21
C SER A 289 1.13 -14.98 -29.07
N PRO A 290 0.08 -15.49 -28.41
CA PRO A 290 0.23 -16.48 -27.33
C PRO A 290 1.05 -17.71 -27.75
N THR A 291 0.93 -18.15 -29.01
CA THR A 291 1.67 -19.30 -29.55
C THR A 291 3.14 -18.98 -29.79
N GLU A 292 3.47 -17.77 -30.25
CA GLU A 292 4.85 -17.31 -30.44
C GLU A 292 5.56 -17.13 -29.09
N ALA A 293 4.86 -16.62 -28.08
CA ALA A 293 5.37 -16.49 -26.72
C ALA A 293 5.72 -17.86 -26.11
N ARG A 294 4.83 -18.84 -26.24
CA ARG A 294 5.11 -20.23 -25.81
C ARG A 294 6.32 -20.83 -26.52
N LEU A 295 6.47 -20.58 -27.82
CA LEU A 295 7.64 -21.00 -28.57
C LEU A 295 8.92 -20.37 -28.01
N LEU A 296 8.95 -19.04 -27.81
CA LEU A 296 10.11 -18.33 -27.27
C LEU A 296 10.56 -18.88 -25.91
N LEU A 297 9.61 -19.18 -25.02
CA LEU A 297 9.89 -19.74 -23.70
C LEU A 297 10.47 -21.14 -23.76
N LEU A 298 9.93 -22.01 -24.61
CA LEU A 298 10.47 -23.36 -24.79
C LEU A 298 11.92 -23.30 -25.29
N LEU A 299 12.22 -22.39 -26.20
CA LEU A 299 13.59 -22.18 -26.70
C LEU A 299 14.52 -21.67 -25.58
N ALA A 300 14.05 -20.75 -24.74
CA ALA A 300 14.81 -20.25 -23.59
C ALA A 300 15.07 -21.31 -22.52
N ALA A 301 14.14 -22.27 -22.35
CA ALA A 301 14.31 -23.45 -21.53
C ALA A 301 15.22 -24.53 -22.18
N GLY A 302 15.88 -24.21 -23.30
CA GLY A 302 16.79 -25.11 -24.02
C GLY A 302 16.09 -26.18 -24.86
N LYS A 303 14.78 -26.07 -25.10
CA LYS A 303 14.03 -26.98 -25.98
C LYS A 303 14.16 -26.57 -27.44
N SER A 304 13.90 -27.51 -28.34
CA SER A 304 13.93 -27.30 -29.78
C SER A 304 12.54 -26.95 -30.34
N VAL A 305 12.51 -26.44 -31.58
CA VAL A 305 11.26 -26.25 -32.32
C VAL A 305 10.51 -27.57 -32.54
N LYS A 306 11.21 -28.71 -32.52
CA LYS A 306 10.57 -30.04 -32.64
C LYS A 306 9.82 -30.37 -31.36
N ASP A 307 10.41 -30.06 -30.22
CA ASP A 307 9.76 -30.24 -28.91
C ASP A 307 8.53 -29.34 -28.80
N PHE A 308 8.61 -28.10 -29.30
CA PHE A 308 7.44 -27.22 -29.40
C PHE A 308 6.32 -27.83 -30.25
N ALA A 309 6.65 -28.35 -31.43
CA ALA A 309 5.67 -28.97 -32.31
C ALA A 309 4.98 -30.19 -31.65
N LEU A 310 5.76 -31.00 -30.93
CA LEU A 310 5.24 -32.12 -30.14
C LEU A 310 4.31 -31.66 -29.01
N VAL A 311 4.71 -30.64 -28.25
CA VAL A 311 3.93 -30.12 -27.11
C VAL A 311 2.62 -29.48 -27.58
N GLU A 312 2.63 -28.72 -28.67
CA GLU A 312 1.44 -28.03 -29.19
C GLU A 312 0.59 -28.91 -30.11
N GLY A 313 0.98 -30.17 -30.35
CA GLY A 313 0.27 -31.08 -31.25
C GLY A 313 0.23 -30.60 -32.70
N CYS A 314 1.23 -29.82 -33.14
CA CYS A 314 1.30 -29.28 -34.50
C CYS A 314 2.41 -29.93 -35.33
N SER A 315 2.37 -29.73 -36.65
CA SER A 315 3.41 -30.27 -37.53
C SER A 315 4.74 -29.52 -37.35
N TRP A 316 5.85 -30.19 -37.63
CA TRP A 316 7.17 -29.54 -37.70
C TRP A 316 7.18 -28.29 -38.61
N HIS A 317 6.46 -28.34 -39.73
CA HIS A 317 6.35 -27.21 -40.65
C HIS A 317 5.61 -26.02 -40.02
N THR A 318 4.56 -26.29 -39.25
CA THR A 318 3.82 -25.30 -38.48
C THR A 318 4.70 -24.66 -37.39
N GLY A 319 5.45 -25.48 -36.64
CA GLY A 319 6.43 -24.98 -35.67
C GLY A 319 7.49 -24.08 -36.31
N ARG A 320 7.99 -24.44 -37.50
CA ARG A 320 8.95 -23.62 -38.26
C ARG A 320 8.34 -22.30 -38.73
N ALA A 321 7.06 -22.28 -39.11
CA ALA A 321 6.36 -21.06 -39.47
C ALA A 321 6.22 -20.11 -38.27
N HIS A 322 5.87 -20.63 -37.08
CA HIS A 322 5.87 -19.84 -35.84
C HIS A 322 7.25 -19.28 -35.51
N MET A 323 8.32 -20.07 -35.65
CA MET A 323 9.70 -19.60 -35.46
C MET A 323 10.05 -18.44 -36.42
N LYS A 324 9.69 -18.56 -37.70
CA LYS A 324 9.94 -17.50 -38.69
C LYS A 324 9.20 -16.20 -38.32
N ASN A 325 7.96 -16.30 -37.88
CA ASN A 325 7.18 -15.13 -37.48
C ASN A 325 7.73 -14.49 -36.19
N LEU A 326 8.12 -15.32 -35.21
CA LEU A 326 8.77 -14.89 -33.99
C LEU A 326 10.06 -14.10 -34.28
N MET A 327 10.94 -14.64 -35.13
CA MET A 327 12.17 -13.97 -35.57
C MET A 327 11.91 -12.64 -36.28
N ARG A 328 10.89 -12.59 -37.15
CA ARG A 328 10.50 -11.37 -37.84
C ARG A 328 10.00 -10.29 -36.87
N LYS A 329 9.20 -10.65 -35.88
CA LYS A 329 8.63 -9.71 -34.90
C LYS A 329 9.68 -9.18 -33.91
N THR A 330 10.64 -10.01 -33.55
CA THR A 330 11.71 -9.67 -32.59
C THR A 330 12.95 -9.06 -33.25
N GLY A 331 13.05 -9.10 -34.59
CA GLY A 331 14.22 -8.65 -35.32
C GLY A 331 15.44 -9.58 -35.21
N CYS A 332 15.30 -10.76 -34.60
CA CYS A 332 16.38 -11.72 -34.45
C CYS A 332 16.60 -12.54 -35.73
N HIS A 333 17.85 -12.87 -36.03
CA HIS A 333 18.27 -13.69 -37.18
C HIS A 333 18.70 -15.10 -36.80
N ARG A 334 19.01 -15.35 -35.52
CA ARG A 334 19.37 -16.68 -34.99
C ARG A 334 18.56 -17.03 -33.75
N GLN A 335 18.32 -18.33 -33.54
CA GLN A 335 17.63 -18.83 -32.34
C GLN A 335 18.35 -18.42 -31.04
N VAL A 336 19.69 -18.38 -31.06
CA VAL A 336 20.49 -17.95 -29.91
C VAL A 336 20.21 -16.49 -29.55
N GLU A 337 19.97 -15.62 -30.54
CA GLU A 337 19.67 -14.20 -30.32
C GLU A 337 18.30 -14.02 -29.66
N LEU A 338 17.31 -14.87 -29.96
CA LEU A 338 16.02 -14.87 -29.26
C LEU A 338 16.17 -15.17 -27.77
N VAL A 339 17.03 -16.13 -27.42
CA VAL A 339 17.30 -16.50 -26.02
C VAL A 339 18.06 -15.37 -25.31
N GLN A 340 19.02 -14.73 -25.99
CA GLN A 340 19.75 -13.58 -25.44
C GLN A 340 18.85 -12.36 -25.25
N LEU A 341 17.94 -12.09 -26.19
CA LEU A 341 16.95 -11.01 -26.07
C LEU A 341 16.06 -11.23 -24.85
N LEU A 342 15.57 -12.45 -24.65
CA LEU A 342 14.77 -12.77 -23.47
C LEU A 342 15.58 -12.63 -22.17
N GLN A 343 16.83 -13.08 -22.15
CA GLN A 343 17.72 -12.91 -20.99
C GLN A 343 17.99 -11.44 -20.67
N ALA A 344 18.18 -10.59 -21.69
CA ALA A 344 18.38 -9.16 -21.50
C ALA A 344 17.13 -8.47 -20.93
N LEU A 345 15.93 -8.92 -21.32
CA LEU A 345 14.64 -8.44 -20.78
C LEU A 345 14.34 -8.97 -19.36
N GLN A 346 15.09 -9.96 -18.88
CA GLN A 346 14.96 -10.52 -17.52
C GLN A 346 15.90 -9.88 -16.50
N VAL A 347 16.81 -8.99 -16.94
CA VAL A 347 17.75 -8.25 -16.08
C VAL A 347 17.23 -6.82 -15.91
N GLU A 348 16.13 -6.67 -15.17
CA GLU A 348 15.78 -5.43 -14.45
C GLU A 348 15.19 -5.76 -13.08
#